data_AF-A0A836RDR6-F1
#
_entry.id   AF-A0A836RDR6-F1
#
_cell.length_a   1.000
_cell.length_b   1.000
_cell.length_c   1.000
_cell.angle_alpha   90.00
_cell.angle_beta   90.00
_cell.angle_gamma   90.00
#
_symmetry.space_group_name_H-M   'P 1'
#
loop_
_entity.id
_entity.type
_entity.pdbx_description
1 polymer ?
#
loop_
_entity_poly.entity_id
_entity_poly.type
_entity_poly.pdbx_seq_one_letter_code
_entity_poly.pdbx_strand_id
1 'polypeptide(L)'
;MAQSARSSPAEVLSDVVCVGCGCLCDDICVTVDDQGIVEADNLCELGRALFFARPIPARPAAYVDGQAAEYDRAVDRAAEILRAAQAPLVCGLCESTCEAQQAAVALAGRIGAIIDPIGSDPRSAFWIAVQQV
;
A
#
# COMPACT_ATOMS: atom_id res chain seq x y z
N MET A 1 30.25 -3.38 31.09
CA MET A 1 29.10 -2.57 31.53
C MET A 1 28.08 -2.59 30.41
N ALA A 2 27.08 -3.47 30.52
CA ALA A 2 26.02 -3.63 29.52
C ALA A 2 24.97 -2.54 29.75
N GLN A 3 24.78 -1.65 28.78
CA GLN A 3 23.65 -0.73 28.77
C GLN A 3 22.42 -1.50 28.29
N SER A 4 21.52 -1.78 29.23
CA SER A 4 20.16 -2.23 28.97
C SER A 4 19.45 -1.16 28.15
N ALA A 5 19.14 -1.47 26.89
CA ALA A 5 18.22 -0.69 26.08
C ALA A 5 16.88 -0.65 26.81
N ARG A 6 16.43 0.54 27.20
CA ARG A 6 15.09 0.72 27.74
C ARG A 6 14.15 0.77 26.55
N SER A 7 13.31 -0.24 26.40
CA SER A 7 12.17 -0.18 25.49
C SER A 7 11.27 0.99 25.92
N SER A 8 10.83 1.77 24.93
CA SER A 8 9.88 2.86 25.16
C SER A 8 8.56 2.28 25.68
N PRO A 9 7.77 3.01 26.49
CA PRO A 9 6.46 2.52 26.92
C PRO A 9 5.57 2.33 25.68
N ALA A 10 4.89 1.19 25.62
CA ALA A 10 4.00 0.88 24.51
C ALA A 10 2.83 1.87 24.46
N GLU A 11 2.54 2.40 23.27
CA GLU A 11 1.42 3.29 22.98
C GLU A 11 0.22 2.46 22.51
N VAL A 12 -0.97 2.81 22.99
CA VAL A 12 -2.23 2.18 22.57
C VAL A 12 -2.99 3.13 21.65
N LEU A 13 -3.19 2.70 20.41
CA LEU A 13 -4.02 3.37 19.41
C LEU A 13 -5.39 2.71 19.39
N SER A 14 -6.45 3.51 19.52
CA SER A 14 -7.85 3.06 19.44
C SER A 14 -8.48 3.50 18.13
N ASP A 15 -9.61 2.90 17.78
CA ASP A 15 -10.41 3.20 16.59
C ASP A 15 -9.60 3.12 15.27
N VAL A 16 -8.67 2.16 15.20
CA VAL A 16 -7.85 1.93 14.00
C VAL A 16 -8.69 1.21 12.95
N VAL A 17 -8.66 1.71 11.71
CA VAL A 17 -9.37 1.09 10.59
C VAL A 17 -8.56 -0.06 9.99
N CYS A 18 -9.15 -1.25 9.97
CA CYS A 18 -8.59 -2.43 9.31
C CYS A 18 -8.82 -2.38 7.79
N VAL A 19 -7.74 -2.30 7.01
CA VAL A 19 -7.77 -2.29 5.53
C VAL A 19 -7.57 -3.66 4.89
N GLY A 20 -7.74 -4.75 5.66
CA GLY A 20 -7.51 -6.13 5.16
C GLY A 20 -8.58 -6.62 4.18
N CYS A 21 -9.78 -6.06 4.23
CA CYS A 21 -10.88 -6.37 3.31
C CYS A 21 -11.84 -5.18 3.19
N GLY A 22 -12.88 -5.32 2.37
CA GLY A 22 -13.88 -4.26 2.15
C GLY A 22 -14.81 -3.98 3.34
N CYS A 23 -14.69 -4.68 4.48
CA CYS A 23 -15.51 -4.42 5.66
C CYS A 23 -15.09 -3.15 6.40
N LEU A 24 -13.81 -2.76 6.32
CA LEU A 24 -13.26 -1.56 6.98
C LEU A 24 -13.65 -1.45 8.47
N CYS A 25 -13.51 -2.53 9.24
CA CYS A 25 -13.77 -2.49 10.69
C CYS A 25 -12.92 -1.39 11.33
N ASP A 26 -13.56 -0.51 12.09
CA ASP A 26 -12.98 0.71 12.67
C ASP A 26 -12.82 0.62 14.20
N ASP A 27 -12.91 -0.58 14.76
CA ASP A 27 -12.87 -0.87 16.20
C ASP A 27 -11.58 -1.60 16.65
N ILE A 28 -10.50 -1.51 15.85
CA ILE A 28 -9.23 -2.17 16.16
C ILE A 28 -8.45 -1.35 17.19
N CYS A 29 -8.02 -2.01 18.27
CA CYS A 29 -7.07 -1.47 19.23
C CYS A 29 -5.68 -2.04 18.93
N VAL A 30 -4.69 -1.18 18.73
CA VAL A 30 -3.32 -1.58 18.37
C VAL A 30 -2.35 -1.07 19.43
N THR A 31 -1.54 -1.96 19.98
CA THR A 31 -0.43 -1.61 20.87
C THR A 31 0.86 -1.60 20.08
N VAL A 32 1.60 -0.48 20.14
CA VAL A 32 2.82 -0.23 19.37
C VAL A 32 3.98 0.12 20.31
N ASP A 33 5.16 -0.42 20.06
CA ASP A 33 6.41 -0.06 20.74
C ASP A 33 7.45 0.51 19.76
N ASP A 34 8.72 0.59 20.17
CA ASP A 34 9.82 1.08 19.33
C ASP A 34 10.18 0.15 18.16
N GLN A 35 9.69 -1.09 18.16
CA GLN A 35 9.93 -2.09 17.14
C GLN A 35 8.73 -2.31 16.21
N GLY A 36 7.54 -1.84 16.59
CA GLY A 36 6.34 -1.85 15.77
C GLY A 36 5.12 -2.36 16.54
N ILE A 37 4.19 -3.01 15.81
CA ILE A 37 2.95 -3.54 16.39
C ILE A 37 3.28 -4.78 17.24
N VAL A 38 2.96 -4.72 18.53
CA VAL A 38 3.16 -5.84 19.46
C VAL A 38 1.88 -6.61 19.74
N GLU A 39 0.73 -5.93 19.68
CA GLU A 39 -0.59 -6.51 19.93
C GLU A 39 -1.65 -5.77 19.10
N ALA A 40 -2.68 -6.51 18.68
CA ALA A 40 -3.83 -5.92 18.02
C ALA A 40 -5.09 -6.76 18.30
N ASP A 41 -6.09 -6.10 18.88
CA ASP A 41 -7.37 -6.68 19.29
C ASP A 41 -8.47 -6.48 18.24
N ASN A 42 -9.57 -7.22 18.35
CA ASN A 42 -10.73 -7.18 17.44
C ASN A 42 -10.45 -7.52 15.97
N LEU A 43 -9.28 -8.11 15.67
CA LEU A 43 -8.95 -8.57 14.31
C LEU A 43 -9.51 -9.96 13.98
N CYS A 44 -10.10 -10.09 12.79
CA CYS A 44 -10.34 -11.37 12.14
C CYS A 44 -9.05 -11.97 11.53
N GLU A 45 -9.14 -13.16 10.93
CA GLU A 45 -7.97 -13.83 10.32
C GLU A 45 -7.29 -13.01 9.21
N LEU A 46 -8.07 -12.33 8.36
CA LEU A 46 -7.55 -11.45 7.31
C LEU A 46 -6.82 -10.23 7.89
N GLY A 47 -7.41 -9.61 8.92
CA GLY A 47 -6.80 -8.49 9.62
C GLY A 47 -5.49 -8.90 10.31
N ARG A 48 -5.47 -10.05 11.00
CA ARG A 48 -4.24 -10.59 11.61
C ARG A 48 -3.15 -10.84 10.58
N ALA A 49 -3.50 -11.38 9.42
CA ALA A 49 -2.54 -11.61 8.34
C ALA A 49 -1.91 -10.30 7.82
N LEU A 50 -2.69 -9.21 7.76
CA LEU A 50 -2.20 -7.89 7.36
C LEU A 50 -1.32 -7.24 8.44
N PHE A 51 -1.83 -7.12 9.67
CA PHE A 51 -1.17 -6.38 10.75
C PHE A 51 0.12 -7.05 11.23
N PHE A 52 0.19 -8.39 11.17
CA PHE A 52 1.37 -9.17 11.54
C PHE A 52 2.09 -9.77 10.33
N ALA A 53 1.88 -9.20 9.14
CA ALA A 53 2.63 -9.58 7.95
C ALA A 53 4.13 -9.40 8.21
N ARG A 54 4.95 -10.37 7.75
CA ARG A 54 6.40 -10.25 7.91
C ARG A 54 6.89 -8.99 7.18
N PRO A 55 7.76 -8.19 7.82
CA PRO A 55 8.36 -7.04 7.17
C PRO A 55 8.97 -7.46 5.84
N ILE A 56 8.64 -6.73 4.77
CA ILE A 56 9.32 -6.91 3.49
C ILE A 56 10.79 -6.56 3.75
N PRO A 57 11.75 -7.43 3.36
CA PRO A 57 13.17 -7.13 3.53
C PRO A 57 13.48 -5.77 2.91
N ALA A 58 14.38 -4.99 3.53
CA ALA A 58 14.81 -3.72 2.98
C ALA A 58 15.25 -3.92 1.52
N ARG A 59 14.51 -3.31 0.59
CA ARG A 59 14.78 -3.33 -0.85
C ARG A 59 15.01 -1.89 -1.29
N PRO A 60 15.81 -1.68 -2.35
CA PRO A 60 15.88 -0.38 -3.01
C PRO A 60 14.47 0.13 -3.36
N ALA A 61 14.27 1.44 -3.26
CA ALA A 61 12.99 2.08 -3.58
C ALA A 61 12.52 1.74 -5.01
N ALA A 62 13.46 1.62 -5.93
CA ALA A 62 13.21 1.18 -7.29
C ALA A 62 14.44 0.55 -7.93
N TYR A 63 14.23 -0.05 -9.10
CA TYR A 63 15.28 -0.46 -10.01
C TYR A 63 15.13 0.29 -11.33
N VAL A 64 16.23 0.88 -11.82
CA VAL A 64 16.33 1.49 -13.16
C VAL A 64 17.34 0.68 -13.94
N ASP A 65 16.90 0.09 -15.05
CA ASP A 65 17.72 -0.77 -15.92
C ASP A 65 18.42 -1.91 -15.14
N GLY A 66 17.68 -2.49 -14.18
CA GLY A 66 18.16 -3.60 -13.34
C GLY A 66 19.09 -3.19 -12.20
N GLN A 67 19.38 -1.89 -12.03
CA GLN A 67 20.23 -1.37 -10.96
C GLN A 67 19.39 -0.65 -9.90
N ALA A 68 19.76 -0.81 -8.63
CA ALA A 68 19.15 -0.07 -7.54
C ALA A 68 19.22 1.44 -7.80
N ALA A 69 18.11 2.15 -7.60
CA ALA A 69 18.00 3.58 -7.84
C ALA A 69 17.36 4.30 -6.65
N GLU A 70 17.84 5.52 -6.42
CA GLU A 70 17.21 6.48 -5.51
C GLU A 70 15.85 6.93 -6.05
N TYR A 71 15.00 7.40 -5.15
CA TYR A 71 13.62 7.77 -5.44
C TYR A 71 13.50 8.78 -6.59
N ASP A 72 14.25 9.89 -6.53
CA ASP A 72 14.17 10.96 -7.55
C ASP A 72 14.53 10.45 -8.95
N ARG A 73 15.60 9.65 -9.04
CA ARG A 73 16.02 9.02 -10.31
C ARG A 73 14.95 8.07 -10.84
N ALA A 74 14.28 7.34 -9.95
CA ALA A 74 13.20 6.44 -10.33
C ALA A 74 11.99 7.20 -10.88
N VAL A 75 11.62 8.31 -10.24
CA VAL A 75 10.52 9.18 -10.69
C VAL A 75 10.84 9.80 -12.05
N ASP A 76 12.04 10.34 -12.24
CA ASP A 76 12.47 10.91 -13.53
C ASP A 76 12.40 9.86 -14.65
N ARG A 77 12.91 8.65 -14.38
CA ARG A 77 12.86 7.56 -15.35
C ARG A 77 11.43 7.13 -15.66
N ALA A 78 10.56 7.05 -14.66
CA ALA A 78 9.14 6.73 -14.86
C ALA A 78 8.46 7.79 -15.73
N ALA A 79 8.73 9.08 -15.50
CA ALA A 79 8.20 10.17 -16.31
C ALA A 79 8.65 10.10 -17.78
N GLU A 80 9.92 9.73 -18.04
CA GLU A 80 10.41 9.50 -19.41
C GLU A 80 9.67 8.35 -20.10
N ILE A 81 9.49 7.23 -19.40
CA ILE A 81 8.78 6.05 -19.92
C ILE A 81 7.34 6.41 -20.27
N LEU A 82 6.63 7.08 -19.34
CA LEU A 82 5.23 7.47 -19.54
C LEU A 82 5.08 8.49 -20.68
N ARG A 83 6.02 9.42 -20.84
CA ARG A 83 6.00 10.40 -21.94
C ARG A 83 6.23 9.76 -23.31
N ALA A 84 7.00 8.67 -23.38
CA ALA A 84 7.27 7.96 -24.62
C ALA A 84 6.20 6.89 -24.96
N ALA A 85 5.34 6.55 -24.00
CA ALA A 85 4.32 5.51 -24.16
C ALA A 85 3.20 5.96 -25.13
N GLN A 86 2.79 5.05 -26.02
CA GLN A 86 1.67 5.29 -26.94
C GLN A 86 0.31 4.92 -26.33
N ALA A 87 0.29 4.02 -25.36
CA ALA A 87 -0.92 3.56 -24.67
C ALA A 87 -0.59 3.23 -23.20
N PRO A 88 -0.33 4.25 -22.35
CA PRO A 88 -0.03 4.02 -20.94
C PRO A 88 -1.24 3.44 -20.20
N LEU A 89 -0.99 2.55 -19.24
CA LEU A 89 -1.98 1.96 -18.33
C LEU A 89 -1.62 2.30 -16.89
N VAL A 90 -2.60 2.75 -16.11
CA VAL A 90 -2.50 2.92 -14.66
C VAL A 90 -3.40 1.86 -14.00
N CYS A 91 -2.82 0.94 -13.22
CA CYS A 91 -3.58 -0.16 -12.60
C CYS A 91 -3.21 -0.48 -11.14
N GLY A 92 -4.08 -1.27 -10.47
CA GLY A 92 -3.86 -1.84 -9.12
C GLY A 92 -4.44 -1.05 -7.94
N LEU A 93 -5.04 0.11 -8.17
CA LEU A 93 -5.40 1.15 -7.21
C LEU A 93 -6.34 0.76 -6.03
N CYS A 94 -6.88 -0.46 -6.00
CA CYS A 94 -7.87 -0.92 -4.99
C CYS A 94 -7.38 -0.90 -3.54
N GLU A 95 -6.07 -0.94 -3.29
CA GLU A 95 -5.48 -0.91 -1.94
C GLU A 95 -4.79 0.43 -1.64
N SER A 96 -5.14 1.47 -2.38
CA SER A 96 -4.65 2.84 -2.19
C SER A 96 -5.71 3.74 -1.55
N THR A 97 -5.28 4.84 -0.93
CA THR A 97 -6.22 5.85 -0.40
C THR A 97 -6.93 6.60 -1.52
N CYS A 98 -8.05 7.27 -1.19
CA CYS A 98 -8.79 8.09 -2.15
C CYS A 98 -7.93 9.20 -2.77
N GLU A 99 -7.04 9.80 -1.98
CA GLU A 99 -6.11 10.85 -2.43
C GLU A 99 -5.12 10.31 -3.46
N ALA A 100 -4.58 9.11 -3.23
CA ALA A 100 -3.71 8.44 -4.18
C ALA A 100 -4.45 8.08 -5.48
N GLN A 101 -5.69 7.59 -5.38
CA GLN A 101 -6.54 7.35 -6.55
C GLN A 101 -6.85 8.64 -7.32
N GLN A 102 -7.16 9.74 -6.63
CA GLN A 102 -7.40 11.04 -7.25
C GLN A 102 -6.16 11.55 -8.01
N ALA A 103 -4.97 11.42 -7.40
CA ALA A 103 -3.71 11.76 -8.05
C ALA A 103 -3.45 10.88 -9.28
N ALA A 104 -3.72 9.58 -9.19
CA ALA A 104 -3.58 8.64 -10.31
C ALA A 104 -4.53 8.98 -11.47
N VAL A 105 -5.79 9.32 -11.18
CA VAL A 105 -6.77 9.78 -12.18
C VAL A 105 -6.32 11.07 -12.85
N ALA A 106 -5.85 12.05 -12.07
CA ALA A 106 -5.35 13.30 -12.60
C ALA A 106 -4.12 13.10 -13.51
N LEU A 107 -3.19 12.22 -13.11
CA LEU A 107 -2.02 11.85 -13.93
C LEU A 107 -2.47 11.16 -15.23
N ALA A 108 -3.33 10.17 -15.14
CA ALA A 108 -3.83 9.42 -16.30
C ALA A 108 -4.51 10.33 -17.33
N GLY A 109 -5.35 11.27 -16.87
CA GLY A 109 -5.97 12.28 -17.74
C GLY A 109 -4.94 13.18 -18.45
N ARG A 110 -3.81 13.50 -17.80
CA ARG A 110 -2.74 14.31 -18.40
C ARG A 110 -1.92 13.58 -19.46
N ILE A 111 -1.74 12.27 -19.29
CA ILE A 111 -0.90 11.45 -20.20
C ILE A 111 -1.72 10.63 -21.21
N GLY A 112 -3.05 10.74 -21.19
CA GLY A 112 -3.95 9.95 -22.04
C GLY A 112 -3.93 8.45 -21.72
N ALA A 113 -3.71 8.09 -20.44
CA ALA A 113 -3.67 6.69 -20.03
C ALA A 113 -5.07 6.08 -19.88
N ILE A 114 -5.12 4.76 -20.07
CA ILE A 114 -6.22 3.93 -19.61
C ILE A 114 -6.07 3.74 -18.10
N ILE A 115 -7.18 3.78 -17.36
CA ILE A 115 -7.21 3.47 -15.94
C ILE A 115 -7.97 2.16 -15.76
N ASP A 116 -7.34 1.21 -15.08
CA ASP A 116 -7.99 -0.01 -14.61
C ASP A 116 -7.71 -0.18 -13.12
N PRO A 117 -8.66 0.13 -12.22
CA PRO A 117 -8.41 0.02 -10.79
C PRO A 117 -8.10 -1.42 -10.37
N ILE A 118 -8.47 -2.42 -11.18
CA ILE A 118 -8.30 -3.83 -10.88
C ILE A 118 -6.93 -4.31 -11.39
N GLY A 119 -6.09 -4.80 -10.47
CA GLY A 119 -4.84 -5.49 -10.81
C GLY A 119 -5.05 -6.99 -11.09
N SER A 120 -3.97 -7.76 -11.19
CA SER A 120 -4.01 -9.23 -11.36
C SER A 120 -4.42 -10.02 -10.10
N ASP A 121 -5.16 -9.37 -9.19
CA ASP A 121 -5.58 -9.96 -7.91
C ASP A 121 -6.65 -11.03 -8.15
N PRO A 122 -6.59 -12.24 -7.57
CA PRO A 122 -7.68 -13.21 -7.64
C PRO A 122 -9.04 -12.69 -7.14
N ARG A 123 -9.08 -11.62 -6.33
CA ARG A 123 -10.32 -10.91 -5.93
C ARG A 123 -10.89 -10.03 -7.05
N SER A 124 -10.17 -9.83 -8.16
CA SER A 124 -10.62 -9.09 -9.36
C SER A 124 -11.98 -9.56 -9.89
N ALA A 125 -12.24 -10.87 -9.89
CA ALA A 125 -13.52 -11.42 -10.36
C ALA A 125 -14.71 -10.94 -9.51
N PHE A 126 -14.51 -10.74 -8.22
CA PHE A 126 -15.53 -10.17 -7.33
C PHE A 126 -15.81 -8.70 -7.69
N TRP A 127 -14.77 -7.90 -7.94
CA TRP A 127 -14.92 -6.49 -8.31
C TRP A 127 -15.53 -6.29 -9.70
N ILE A 128 -15.17 -7.12 -10.69
CA ILE A 128 -15.81 -7.12 -12.02
C ILE A 128 -17.32 -7.38 -11.89
N ALA A 129 -17.75 -8.28 -11.00
CA ALA A 129 -19.16 -8.56 -10.77
C ALA A 129 -19.93 -7.36 -10.18
N VAL A 130 -19.29 -6.56 -9.32
CA VAL A 130 -19.89 -5.35 -8.73
C VAL A 130 -20.00 -4.20 -9.74
N GLN A 131 -19.17 -4.18 -10.79
CA GLN A 131 -19.21 -3.17 -11.84
C GLN A 131 -20.19 -3.50 -12.99
N GLN A 132 -20.88 -4.65 -12.92
CA GLN A 132 -21.86 -5.08 -13.92
C GLN A 132 -23.29 -4.60 -13.63
N VAL A 133 -23.47 -3.62 -12.73
CA VAL A 133 -24.79 -3.07 -12.36
C VAL A 133 -25.27 -2.08 -13.42
#